data_AF-A0A0C3DZA0-F1
#
_entry.id   AF-A0A0C3DZA0-F1
#
_cell.length_a   1.000
_cell.length_b   1.000
_cell.length_c   1.000
_cell.angle_alpha   90.00
_cell.angle_beta   90.00
_cell.angle_gamma   90.00
#
_symmetry.space_group_name_H-M   'P 1'
#
loop_
_entity.id
_entity.type
_entity.pdbx_description
1 polymer ?
#
loop_
_entity_poly.entity_id
_entity_poly.type
_entity_poly.pdbx_seq_one_letter_code
_entity_poly.pdbx_strand_id
1 'polypeptide(L)'
;MAIVVGSPTPADQIGPLEALIAANQLQSQTSVAVTVVLFYDFFLTLDQEIEHIWKHNWNLTSALYIFVRYFGTFINLTGTVVMSVQSTTKVSQSFNEIQSWVEFIIVWAVQVILQMRLYALYHCSKRLLVFMVTFFVAEDTTTMT
;
A
#
# COMPACT_ATOMS: atom_id res chain seq x y z
N MET A 1 -28.31 10.89 21.13
CA MET A 1 -27.47 12.07 20.82
C MET A 1 -27.04 12.72 22.13
N ALA A 2 -25.86 12.39 22.65
CA ALA A 2 -25.29 13.09 23.79
C ALA A 2 -24.12 13.94 23.28
N ILE A 3 -24.30 15.25 23.29
CA ILE A 3 -23.25 16.22 23.00
C ILE A 3 -22.27 16.20 24.17
N VAL A 4 -21.06 15.70 23.93
CA VAL A 4 -19.93 15.87 24.84
C VAL A 4 -19.53 17.35 24.76
N VAL A 5 -20.08 18.16 25.66
CA VAL A 5 -19.64 19.54 25.87
C VAL A 5 -18.29 19.48 26.57
N GLY A 6 -17.22 19.43 25.77
CA GLY A 6 -15.85 19.60 26.25
C GLY A 6 -15.65 21.03 26.75
N SER A 7 -14.89 21.16 27.84
CA SER A 7 -14.43 22.44 28.40
C SER A 7 -13.78 23.33 27.34
N PRO A 8 -13.90 24.68 27.46
CA PRO A 8 -13.36 25.61 26.48
C PRO A 8 -11.84 25.45 26.38
N THR A 9 -11.39 24.90 25.25
CA THR A 9 -9.98 24.71 24.93
C THR A 9 -9.32 26.07 24.64
N PRO A 10 -8.11 26.33 25.15
CA PRO A 10 -7.40 27.59 24.91
C PRO A 10 -7.18 27.86 23.42
N ALA A 11 -7.35 29.12 22.98
CA ALA A 11 -7.28 29.53 21.57
C ALA A 11 -5.97 29.15 20.85
N ASP A 12 -4.87 29.04 21.60
CA ASP A 12 -3.55 28.63 21.08
C ASP A 12 -3.52 27.16 20.59
N GLN A 13 -4.42 26.30 21.07
CA GLN A 13 -4.49 24.90 20.63
C GLN A 13 -5.47 24.65 19.47
N ILE A 14 -6.31 25.62 19.13
CA ILE A 14 -7.34 25.47 18.09
C ILE A 14 -6.69 25.46 16.69
N GLY A 15 -5.71 26.34 16.45
CA GLY A 15 -4.98 26.41 15.18
C GLY A 15 -4.40 25.05 14.71
N PRO A 16 -3.58 24.37 15.54
CA PRO A 16 -3.04 23.07 15.16
C PRO A 16 -4.11 21.96 15.11
N LEU A 17 -5.17 22.03 15.92
CA LEU A 17 -6.22 21.02 15.93
C LEU A 17 -7.09 21.05 14.66
N GLU A 18 -7.48 22.24 14.20
CA GLU A 18 -8.23 22.42 12.95
C GLU A 18 -7.42 21.90 11.75
N ALA A 19 -6.11 22.17 11.74
CA ALA A 19 -5.21 21.65 10.71
C ALA A 19 -5.13 20.11 10.72
N LEU A 20 -5.09 19.49 11.90
CA LEU A 20 -5.09 18.03 12.03
C LEU A 20 -6.40 17.39 11.57
N ILE A 21 -7.55 18.00 11.90
CA ILE A 21 -8.87 17.52 11.47
C ILE A 21 -9.00 17.64 9.95
N ALA A 22 -8.62 18.78 9.38
CA ALA A 22 -8.63 19.00 7.93
C ALA A 22 -7.70 18.01 7.20
N ALA A 23 -6.52 17.73 7.75
CA ALA A 23 -5.59 16.76 7.19
C ALA A 23 -6.18 15.34 7.19
N ASN A 24 -6.83 14.92 8.29
CA ASN A 24 -7.46 13.60 8.36
C ASN A 24 -8.64 13.46 7.38
N GLN A 25 -9.44 14.52 7.25
CA GLN A 25 -10.54 14.55 6.27
C GLN A 25 -10.01 14.46 4.84
N LEU A 26 -8.96 15.22 4.50
CA LEU A 26 -8.32 15.16 3.20
C LEU A 26 -7.79 13.76 2.90
N GLN A 27 -7.09 13.14 3.86
CA GLN A 27 -6.58 11.78 3.73
C GLN A 27 -7.70 10.77 3.42
N SER A 28 -8.83 10.84 4.14
CA SER A 28 -9.97 9.96 3.90
C SER A 28 -10.55 10.13 2.50
N GLN A 29 -10.74 11.38 2.04
CA GLN A 29 -11.26 11.66 0.69
C GLN A 29 -10.30 11.17 -0.40
N THR A 30 -9.01 11.39 -0.24
CA THR A 30 -7.99 10.92 -1.17
C THR A 30 -7.94 9.39 -1.22
N SER A 31 -8.00 8.71 -0.07
CA SER A 31 -8.00 7.24 -0.03
C SER A 31 -9.21 6.64 -0.75
N VAL A 32 -10.40 7.23 -0.59
CA VAL A 32 -11.61 6.79 -1.32
C VAL A 32 -11.43 7.00 -2.83
N ALA A 33 -10.95 8.17 -3.25
CA ALA A 33 -10.72 8.46 -4.66
C ALA A 33 -9.69 7.51 -5.29
N VAL A 34 -8.57 7.26 -4.61
CA VAL A 34 -7.53 6.32 -5.04
C VAL A 34 -8.11 4.90 -5.13
N THR A 35 -8.89 4.47 -4.15
CA THR A 35 -9.53 3.15 -4.16
C THR A 35 -10.44 3.00 -5.39
N VAL A 36 -11.29 3.98 -5.69
CA VAL A 36 -12.17 3.94 -6.87
C VAL A 36 -11.38 3.88 -8.17
N VAL A 37 -10.32 4.68 -8.31
CA VAL A 37 -9.45 4.68 -9.49
C VAL A 37 -8.74 3.34 -9.65
N LEU A 38 -8.24 2.76 -8.55
CA LEU A 38 -7.61 1.43 -8.56
C LEU A 38 -8.58 0.33 -9.00
N PHE A 39 -9.82 0.35 -8.50
CA PHE A 39 -10.86 -0.58 -8.94
C PHE A 39 -11.24 -0.37 -10.41
N TYR A 40 -11.32 0.88 -10.86
CA TYR A 40 -11.60 1.18 -12.26
C TYR A 40 -10.50 0.62 -13.18
N ASP A 41 -9.23 0.88 -12.85
CA ASP A 41 -8.09 0.37 -13.59
C ASP A 41 -8.01 -1.17 -13.52
N PHE A 42 -8.41 -1.77 -12.40
CA PHE A 42 -8.52 -3.23 -12.24
C PHE A 42 -9.50 -3.86 -13.23
N PHE A 43 -10.72 -3.32 -13.35
CA PHE A 43 -11.69 -3.85 -14.31
C PHE A 43 -11.24 -3.65 -15.76
N LEU A 44 -10.51 -2.58 -16.04
CA LEU A 44 -10.01 -2.30 -17.38
C LEU A 44 -8.91 -3.28 -17.81
N THR A 45 -8.00 -3.65 -16.89
CA THR A 45 -6.87 -4.54 -17.21
C THR A 45 -7.20 -6.02 -17.06
N LEU A 46 -8.25 -6.37 -16.30
CA LEU A 46 -8.68 -7.75 -16.05
C LEU A 46 -8.93 -8.56 -17.32
N ASP A 47 -9.58 -7.96 -18.33
CA ASP A 47 -9.92 -8.64 -19.58
C ASP A 47 -8.67 -9.12 -20.32
N GLN A 48 -7.68 -8.23 -20.44
CA GLN A 48 -6.36 -8.55 -21.02
C GLN A 48 -5.56 -9.53 -20.14
N GLU A 49 -5.64 -9.39 -18.81
CA GLU A 49 -4.97 -10.30 -17.86
C GLU A 49 -5.52 -11.72 -17.92
N ILE A 50 -6.83 -11.90 -18.04
CA ILE A 50 -7.46 -13.22 -18.18
C ILE A 50 -7.03 -13.87 -19.49
N GLU A 51 -7.03 -13.12 -20.60
CA GLU A 51 -6.65 -13.69 -21.89
C GLU A 51 -5.16 -14.04 -21.98
N HIS A 52 -4.27 -13.23 -21.40
CA HIS A 52 -2.83 -13.42 -21.52
C HIS A 52 -2.18 -14.22 -20.38
N ILE A 53 -2.73 -14.18 -19.15
CA ILE A 53 -2.14 -14.87 -17.99
C ILE A 53 -2.88 -16.18 -17.69
N TRP A 54 -4.20 -16.21 -17.78
CA TRP A 54 -4.97 -17.42 -17.43
C TRP A 54 -5.00 -18.44 -18.58
N LYS A 55 -4.83 -17.98 -19.82
CA LYS A 55 -4.87 -18.82 -21.03
C LYS A 55 -3.48 -19.25 -21.53
N HIS A 56 -2.40 -18.58 -21.09
CA HIS A 56 -1.03 -18.86 -21.50
C HIS A 56 -0.13 -19.23 -20.30
N ASN A 57 1.06 -19.77 -20.56
CA ASN A 57 1.94 -20.36 -19.55
C ASN A 57 2.23 -19.41 -18.38
N TRP A 58 1.97 -19.89 -17.15
CA TRP A 58 2.26 -19.17 -15.92
C TRP A 58 3.75 -18.83 -15.82
N ASN A 59 4.06 -17.54 -15.91
CA ASN A 59 5.41 -17.03 -15.62
C ASN A 59 5.43 -16.44 -14.19
N LEU A 60 6.52 -16.64 -13.45
CA LEU A 60 6.69 -16.13 -12.08
C LEU A 60 6.44 -14.63 -11.97
N THR A 61 6.80 -13.87 -13.01
CA THR A 61 6.55 -12.43 -13.10
C THR A 61 5.06 -12.08 -13.14
N SER A 62 4.23 -12.89 -13.81
CA SER A 62 2.78 -12.68 -13.89
C SER A 62 2.10 -12.96 -12.55
N ALA A 63 2.52 -14.02 -11.85
CA ALA A 63 2.02 -14.36 -10.52
C ALA A 63 2.37 -13.27 -9.48
N LEU A 64 3.61 -12.78 -9.48
CA LEU A 64 4.04 -11.70 -8.58
C LEU A 64 3.31 -10.38 -8.88
N TYR A 65 3.05 -10.07 -10.14
CA TYR A 65 2.30 -8.87 -10.52
C TYR A 65 0.85 -8.93 -10.00
N ILE A 66 0.17 -10.07 -10.16
CA ILE A 66 -1.17 -10.29 -9.60
C ILE A 66 -1.14 -10.14 -8.08
N PHE A 67 -0.12 -10.72 -7.42
CA PHE A 67 0.04 -10.63 -5.98
C PHE A 67 0.13 -9.17 -5.51
N VAL A 68 1.03 -8.37 -6.10
CA VAL A 68 1.18 -6.94 -5.77
C VAL A 68 -0.12 -6.17 -6.00
N ARG A 69 -0.80 -6.40 -7.13
CA ARG A 69 -2.00 -5.65 -7.52
C ARG A 69 -3.20 -5.98 -6.62
N TYR A 70 -3.44 -7.26 -6.33
CA TYR A 70 -4.56 -7.68 -5.47
C TYR A 70 -4.33 -7.35 -4.00
N PHE A 71 -3.12 -7.59 -3.46
CA PHE A 71 -2.84 -7.26 -2.06
C PHE A 71 -2.87 -5.75 -1.84
N GLY A 72 -2.29 -4.95 -2.73
CA GLY A 72 -2.31 -3.49 -2.62
C GLY A 72 -3.74 -2.91 -2.66
N THR A 73 -4.58 -3.38 -3.58
CA THR A 73 -5.96 -2.89 -3.70
C THR A 73 -6.82 -3.30 -2.49
N PHE A 74 -6.62 -4.51 -1.97
CA PHE A 74 -7.34 -5.01 -0.80
C PHE A 74 -7.01 -4.22 0.48
N ILE A 75 -5.75 -3.81 0.66
CA ILE A 75 -5.33 -2.96 1.78
C ILE A 75 -5.96 -1.57 1.70
N ASN A 76 -5.90 -0.92 0.52
CA ASN A 76 -6.46 0.42 0.35
C ASN A 76 -7.97 0.44 0.66
N LEU A 77 -8.67 -0.62 0.22
CA LEU A 77 -10.08 -0.81 0.53
C LEU A 77 -10.31 -1.01 2.04
N THR A 78 -9.58 -1.93 2.67
CA THR A 78 -9.78 -2.25 4.09
C THR A 78 -9.39 -1.09 5.00
N GLY A 79 -8.32 -0.34 4.69
CA GLY A 79 -7.94 0.87 5.42
C GLY A 79 -9.00 1.97 5.34
N THR A 80 -9.60 2.17 4.16
CA THR A 80 -10.70 3.12 3.99
C THR A 80 -11.94 2.72 4.80
N VAL A 81 -12.27 1.42 4.83
CA VAL A 81 -13.40 0.89 5.60
C VAL A 81 -13.17 1.01 7.10
N VAL A 82 -11.96 0.69 7.60
CA VAL A 82 -11.61 0.78 9.02
C VAL A 82 -11.57 2.23 9.52
N MET A 83 -11.13 3.18 8.69
CA MET A 83 -11.18 4.61 9.02
C MET A 83 -12.62 5.16 9.02
N SER A 84 -13.51 4.58 8.20
CA SER A 84 -14.93 5.00 8.11
C SER A 84 -15.79 4.38 9.22
N VAL A 85 -15.47 3.16 9.66
CA VAL A 85 -16.14 2.47 10.77
C VAL A 85 -15.39 2.83 12.04
N GLN A 86 -15.95 3.73 12.85
CA GLN A 86 -15.39 4.17 14.13
C GLN A 86 -15.20 3.00 15.10
N SER A 87 -14.10 2.27 14.91
CA SER A 87 -13.84 0.99 15.53
C SER A 87 -13.03 1.19 16.79
N THR A 88 -13.39 0.44 17.83
CA THR A 88 -12.66 0.27 19.10
C THR A 88 -11.15 0.37 18.92
N THR A 89 -10.50 1.20 19.75
CA THR A 89 -9.08 1.61 19.66
C THR A 89 -8.10 0.44 19.50
N LYS A 90 -8.42 -0.74 20.06
CA LYS A 90 -7.59 -1.94 19.95
C LYS A 90 -7.59 -2.57 18.54
N VAL A 91 -8.74 -2.55 17.86
CA VAL A 91 -8.88 -3.12 16.51
C VAL A 91 -8.14 -2.25 15.50
N SER A 92 -8.22 -0.93 15.65
CA SER A 92 -7.49 0.02 14.80
C SER A 92 -5.97 -0.13 14.94
N GLN A 93 -5.46 -0.34 16.16
CA GLN A 93 -4.02 -0.54 16.37
C GLN A 93 -3.51 -1.83 15.72
N SER A 94 -4.17 -2.97 15.95
CA SER A 94 -3.79 -4.23 15.30
C SER A 94 -3.92 -4.16 13.78
N PHE A 95 -4.92 -3.44 13.27
CA PHE A 95 -5.08 -3.23 11.84
C PHE A 95 -3.95 -2.38 11.24
N ASN A 96 -3.51 -1.32 11.92
CA ASN A 96 -2.37 -0.50 11.47
C ASN A 96 -1.06 -1.30 11.46
N GLU A 97 -0.83 -2.17 12.45
CA GLU A 97 0.33 -3.06 12.44
C GLU A 97 0.29 -4.01 11.25
N ILE A 98 -0.85 -4.69 11.03
CA ILE A 98 -1.04 -5.57 9.86
C ILE A 98 -0.86 -4.80 8.56
N GLN A 99 -1.43 -3.60 8.45
CA GLN A 99 -1.30 -2.76 7.27
C GLN A 99 0.17 -2.43 6.98
N SER A 100 0.93 -2.05 8.01
CA SER A 100 2.36 -1.75 7.88
C SER A 100 3.14 -2.96 7.35
N TRP A 101 2.93 -4.14 7.95
CA TRP A 101 3.59 -5.38 7.50
C TRP A 101 3.28 -5.71 6.04
N VAL A 102 2.04 -5.53 5.60
CA VAL A 102 1.67 -5.86 4.22
C VAL A 102 2.21 -4.82 3.23
N GLU A 103 2.29 -3.54 3.61
CA GLU A 103 2.97 -2.51 2.80
C GLU A 103 4.46 -2.86 2.57
N PHE A 104 5.17 -3.33 3.61
CA PHE A 104 6.53 -3.84 3.46
C PHE A 104 6.61 -5.01 2.47
N ILE A 105 5.71 -5.99 2.58
CA ILE A 105 5.66 -7.14 1.67
C ILE A 105 5.45 -6.71 0.21
N ILE A 106 4.60 -5.71 -0.02
CA ILE A 106 4.35 -5.18 -1.36
C ILE A 106 5.59 -4.50 -1.93
N VAL A 107 6.26 -3.64 -1.15
CA VAL A 107 7.49 -2.96 -1.58
C VAL A 107 8.57 -3.98 -1.96
N TRP A 108 8.76 -5.00 -1.11
CA TRP A 108 9.66 -6.11 -1.38
C TRP A 108 9.30 -6.86 -2.66
N ALA A 109 8.02 -7.17 -2.88
CA ALA A 109 7.55 -7.85 -4.07
C ALA A 109 7.79 -7.01 -5.35
N VAL A 110 7.53 -5.70 -5.31
CA VAL A 110 7.81 -4.77 -6.42
C VAL A 110 9.29 -4.74 -6.74
N GLN A 111 10.16 -4.67 -5.72
CA GLN A 111 11.60 -4.69 -5.89
C GLN A 111 12.09 -5.95 -6.59
N VAL A 112 11.56 -7.12 -6.21
CA VAL A 112 11.88 -8.40 -6.85
C VAL A 112 11.43 -8.44 -8.31
N ILE A 113 10.26 -7.88 -8.65
CA ILE A 113 9.80 -7.78 -10.03
C ILE A 113 10.74 -6.90 -10.87
N LEU A 114 11.11 -5.74 -10.33
CA LEU A 114 12.04 -4.81 -10.98
C LEU A 114 13.37 -5.50 -11.27
N GLN A 115 13.90 -6.22 -10.28
CA GLN A 115 15.15 -6.96 -10.39
C GLN A 115 15.09 -8.09 -11.42
N MET A 116 13.99 -8.87 -11.44
CA MET A 116 13.78 -9.91 -12.47
C MET A 116 13.76 -9.30 -13.88
N ARG A 117 13.04 -8.19 -14.06
CA ARG A 117 12.97 -7.51 -15.37
C ARG A 117 14.32 -6.94 -15.78
N LEU A 118 15.04 -6.32 -14.84
CA LEU A 118 16.39 -5.81 -15.08
C LEU A 118 17.35 -6.93 -15.47
N TYR A 119 17.28 -8.07 -14.79
CA TYR A 119 18.08 -9.26 -15.09
C TYR A 119 17.82 -9.81 -16.50
N ALA A 120 16.55 -9.87 -16.92
CA ALA A 120 16.18 -10.27 -18.27
C ALA A 120 16.69 -9.29 -19.35
N LEU A 121 16.63 -7.98 -19.07
CA LEU A 121 17.09 -6.95 -19.99
C LEU A 121 18.63 -6.91 -20.12
N TYR A 122 19.36 -7.25 -19.05
CA TYR A 122 20.82 -7.19 -19.00
C TYR A 122 21.52 -8.51 -19.34
N HIS A 123 20.88 -9.37 -20.15
CA HIS A 123 21.45 -10.63 -20.65
C HIS A 123 21.96 -11.56 -19.53
N CYS A 124 21.22 -11.69 -18.42
CA CYS A 124 21.52 -12.62 -17.32
C CYS A 124 22.86 -12.37 -16.59
N SER A 125 23.42 -11.15 -16.62
CA SER A 125 24.67 -10.87 -15.91
C SER A 125 24.49 -10.89 -14.37
N LYS A 126 25.04 -11.92 -13.71
CA LYS A 126 24.88 -12.14 -12.26
C LYS A 126 25.51 -11.05 -11.38
N ARG A 127 26.47 -10.28 -11.91
CA ARG A 127 27.14 -9.18 -11.18
C ARG A 127 26.18 -8.06 -10.80
N LEU A 128 25.30 -7.67 -11.72
CA LEU A 128 24.33 -6.60 -11.46
C LEU A 128 23.28 -7.06 -10.43
N LEU A 129 22.90 -8.34 -10.49
CA LEU A 129 21.97 -8.91 -9.51
C LEU A 129 22.55 -8.88 -8.10
N VAL A 130 23.81 -9.30 -7.93
CA VAL A 130 24.51 -9.24 -6.64
C VAL A 130 24.59 -7.79 -6.15
N PHE A 131 25.02 -6.84 -6.99
CA PHE A 131 25.12 -5.43 -6.59
C PHE A 131 23.78 -4.88 -6.08
N MET A 132 22.71 -5.09 -6.84
CA MET A 132 21.36 -4.62 -6.49
C MET A 132 20.79 -5.28 -5.23
N VAL A 133 21.00 -6.59 -5.05
CA VAL A 133 20.58 -7.28 -3.81
C VAL A 133 21.38 -6.77 -2.61
N THR A 134 22.68 -6.50 -2.79
CA THR A 134 23.53 -5.98 -1.70
C THR A 134 23.07 -4.58 -1.28
N PHE A 135 22.75 -3.72 -2.24
CA PHE A 135 22.20 -2.39 -1.97
C PHE A 135 20.87 -2.45 -1.24
N PHE A 136 19.98 -3.36 -1.66
CA PHE A 136 18.68 -3.55 -1.01
C PHE A 136 18.80 -4.03 0.43
N VAL A 137 19.65 -5.03 0.69
CA VAL A 137 19.90 -5.49 2.07
C VAL A 137 20.47 -4.36 2.94
N ALA A 138 21.29 -3.47 2.37
CA ALA A 138 21.80 -2.30 3.08
C ALA A 138 20.69 -1.27 3.39
N GLU A 139 19.76 -1.04 2.47
CA GLU A 139 18.58 -0.18 2.69
C GLU A 139 17.67 -0.73 3.80
N ASP A 140 17.36 -2.03 3.77
CA ASP A 140 16.57 -2.69 4.81
C ASP A 140 17.25 -2.58 6.18
N THR A 141 18.57 -2.83 6.23
CA THR A 141 19.35 -2.72 7.48
C THR A 141 19.32 -1.30 8.04
N THR A 142 19.33 -0.29 7.16
CA THR A 142 19.24 1.13 7.57
C THR A 142 17.85 1.45 8.11
N THR A 143 16.80 0.88 7.54
CA THR A 143 15.42 1.11 7.98
C THR A 143 15.12 0.46 9.34
N MET A 144 15.82 -0.62 9.67
CA MET A 144 15.68 -1.33 10.96
C MET A 144 16.45 -0.66 12.12
N THR A 145 17.38 0.26 11.84
CA THR A 145 18.25 0.89 12.85
C THR A 145 17.71 2.24 13.29
#